data_AF-A0AAU0N7F0-F1
#
_entry.id   AF-A0AAU0N7F0-F1
#
_cell.length_a   1.000
_cell.length_b   1.000
_cell.length_c   1.000
_cell.angle_alpha   90.00
_cell.angle_beta   90.00
_cell.angle_gamma   90.00
#
_symmetry.space_group_name_H-M   'P 1'
#
loop_
_entity.id
_entity.type
_entity.pdbx_description
1 polymer ?
#
loop_
_entity_poly.entity_id
_entity_poly.type
_entity_poly.pdbx_seq_one_letter_code
_entity_poly.pdbx_strand_id
1 'polypeptide(L)'
;MKYNLVFMHSPLPEYDQARVNILAGESREPNQSISFSRINTGLFSEFFFSEQIDSVYCGHNHLNNAEMMWEGIRLIYGMFCGRDEKSGDFRGVRYIDIDGATGAVTTDFRYFYEFKKGDNQ
;
A
#
# COMPACT_ATOMS: atom_id res chain seq x y z
N MET A 1 -8.37 8.34 -19.13
CA MET A 1 -7.10 8.14 -18.40
C MET A 1 -7.36 8.51 -16.94
N LYS A 2 -6.90 7.67 -16.02
CA LYS A 2 -7.03 7.87 -14.58
C LYS A 2 -5.81 8.65 -14.11
N TYR A 3 -5.99 9.74 -13.36
CA TYR A 3 -4.89 10.63 -12.96
C TYR A 3 -4.84 10.90 -11.45
N ASN A 4 -5.86 10.49 -10.70
CA ASN A 4 -5.95 10.83 -9.29
C ASN A 4 -5.27 9.76 -8.44
N LEU A 5 -4.42 10.25 -7.53
CA LEU A 5 -3.73 9.46 -6.51
C LEU A 5 -4.35 9.80 -5.16
N VAL A 6 -4.79 8.78 -4.42
CA VAL A 6 -5.40 8.98 -3.10
C VAL A 6 -4.44 8.50 -2.03
N PHE A 7 -4.20 9.32 -1.01
CA PHE A 7 -3.35 8.96 0.13
C PHE A 7 -4.17 8.91 1.41
N MET A 8 -4.09 7.79 2.12
CA MET A 8 -4.75 7.59 3.42
C MET A 8 -3.83 6.83 4.36
N HIS A 9 -4.14 6.83 5.66
CA HIS A 9 -3.30 6.11 6.62
C HIS A 9 -3.69 4.63 6.73
N SER A 10 -4.96 4.34 7.02
CA SER A 10 -5.47 2.98 7.18
C SER A 10 -5.99 2.42 5.85
N PRO A 11 -5.88 1.11 5.59
CA PRO A 11 -6.43 0.49 4.39
C PRO A 11 -7.96 0.50 4.38
N LEU A 12 -8.52 0.34 3.18
CA LEU A 12 -9.94 0.02 2.98
C LEU A 12 -10.15 -1.50 3.04
N PRO A 13 -11.39 -2.00 3.28
CA PRO A 13 -11.69 -3.43 3.25
C PRO A 13 -11.26 -4.13 1.95
N GLU A 14 -11.30 -3.42 0.83
CA GLU A 14 -10.93 -3.91 -0.49
C GLU A 14 -9.46 -4.28 -0.61
N TYR A 15 -8.58 -3.79 0.28
CA TYR A 15 -7.19 -4.26 0.35
C TYR A 15 -7.10 -5.75 0.72
N ASP A 16 -8.04 -6.28 1.50
CA ASP A 16 -8.04 -7.70 1.85
C ASP A 16 -8.54 -8.56 0.68
N GLN A 17 -9.52 -8.04 -0.06
CA GLN A 17 -10.04 -8.66 -1.29
C GLN A 17 -8.97 -8.68 -2.39
N ALA A 18 -8.20 -7.59 -2.53
CA ALA A 18 -7.17 -7.41 -3.53
C ALA A 18 -5.97 -8.37 -3.38
N ARG A 19 -5.83 -9.08 -2.25
CA ARG A 19 -4.77 -10.07 -2.01
C ARG A 19 -4.73 -11.18 -3.07
N VAL A 20 -5.83 -11.43 -3.77
CA VAL A 20 -5.89 -12.40 -4.87
C VAL A 20 -5.06 -11.98 -6.09
N ASN A 21 -4.66 -10.71 -6.19
CA ASN A 21 -3.92 -10.16 -7.30
C ASN A 21 -2.84 -9.16 -6.82
N ILE A 22 -1.80 -9.71 -6.17
CA ILE A 22 -0.60 -8.97 -5.80
C ILE A 22 0.30 -8.81 -7.03
N LEU A 23 0.59 -7.57 -7.39
CA LEU A 23 1.47 -7.20 -8.51
C LEU A 23 2.94 -7.13 -8.08
N ALA A 24 3.20 -6.65 -6.86
CA ALA A 24 4.53 -6.53 -6.29
C ALA A 24 4.49 -6.49 -4.75
N GLY A 25 5.60 -6.80 -4.10
CA GLY A 25 5.71 -6.79 -2.63
C GLY A 25 4.93 -7.93 -1.95
N GLU A 26 4.63 -7.75 -0.67
CA GLU A 26 4.04 -8.76 0.20
C GLU A 26 2.95 -8.17 1.11
N SER A 27 1.89 -8.95 1.33
CA SER A 27 0.84 -8.65 2.31
C SER A 27 0.95 -9.64 3.46
N ARG A 28 1.70 -9.25 4.50
CA ARG A 28 2.12 -10.13 5.61
C ARG A 28 1.13 -10.20 6.76
N GLU A 29 0.18 -9.28 6.85
CA GLU A 29 -0.95 -9.45 7.78
C GLU A 29 -1.70 -10.75 7.44
N PRO A 30 -2.25 -11.49 8.43
CA PRO A 30 -3.06 -12.67 8.15
C PRO A 30 -4.26 -12.34 7.26
N ASN A 31 -4.73 -13.32 6.48
CA ASN A 31 -5.92 -13.16 5.65
C ASN A 31 -7.13 -12.76 6.50
N GLN A 32 -7.99 -11.88 5.97
CA GLN A 32 -9.15 -11.34 6.68
C GLN A 32 -8.80 -10.60 7.98
N SER A 33 -7.53 -10.21 8.13
CA SER A 33 -7.00 -9.53 9.31
C SER A 33 -6.24 -8.26 8.95
N ILE A 34 -6.34 -7.77 7.70
CA ILE A 34 -5.90 -6.42 7.37
C ILE A 34 -6.63 -5.44 8.29
N SER A 35 -5.88 -4.55 8.92
CA SER A 35 -6.45 -3.59 9.88
C SER A 35 -7.09 -2.38 9.19
N PHE A 36 -8.15 -2.64 8.44
CA PHE A 36 -9.04 -1.62 7.90
C PHE A 36 -10.14 -1.25 8.90
N SER A 37 -10.79 -0.10 8.69
CA SER A 37 -11.98 0.28 9.47
C SER A 37 -13.14 -0.67 9.16
N ARG A 38 -13.75 -1.27 10.20
CA ARG A 38 -14.92 -2.16 10.04
C ARG A 38 -16.17 -1.43 9.54
N ILE A 39 -16.24 -0.11 9.73
CA ILE A 39 -17.29 0.72 9.15
C ILE A 39 -16.80 1.17 7.78
N ASN A 40 -17.46 0.68 6.73
CA ASN A 40 -17.26 1.10 5.34
C ASN A 40 -18.57 1.67 4.80
N THR A 41 -18.57 2.97 4.50
CA THR A 41 -19.75 3.69 3.96
C THR A 41 -19.68 3.84 2.44
N GLY A 42 -18.85 3.05 1.74
CA GLY A 42 -18.80 3.00 0.28
C GLY A 42 -17.74 3.87 -0.38
N LEU A 43 -16.66 4.23 0.32
CA LEU A 43 -15.61 5.08 -0.27
C LEU A 43 -14.96 4.44 -1.50
N PHE A 44 -14.68 3.13 -1.46
CA PHE A 44 -14.18 2.43 -2.64
C PHE A 44 -15.19 2.40 -3.79
N SER A 45 -16.48 2.24 -3.49
CA SER A 45 -17.54 2.28 -4.50
C SER A 45 -17.53 3.60 -5.27
N GLU A 46 -17.37 4.73 -4.57
CA GLU A 46 -17.23 6.04 -5.20
C GLU A 46 -15.97 6.10 -6.10
N PHE A 47 -14.84 5.56 -5.65
CA PHE A 47 -13.63 5.48 -6.48
C PHE A 47 -13.86 4.67 -7.75
N PHE A 48 -14.50 3.52 -7.63
CA PHE A 48 -14.84 2.64 -8.74
C PHE A 48 -15.76 3.34 -9.76
N PHE A 49 -16.90 3.88 -9.30
CA PHE A 49 -17.87 4.54 -10.20
C PHE A 49 -17.36 5.85 -10.79
N SER A 50 -16.45 6.55 -10.11
CA SER A 50 -15.87 7.79 -10.65
C SER A 50 -14.99 7.54 -11.88
N GLU A 51 -14.46 6.32 -12.04
CA GLU A 51 -13.46 5.93 -13.05
C GLU A 51 -12.23 6.86 -13.15
N GLN A 52 -11.96 7.64 -12.09
CA GLN A 52 -10.97 8.72 -12.09
C GLN A 52 -9.74 8.41 -11.24
N ILE A 53 -9.83 7.41 -10.35
CA ILE A 53 -8.76 7.02 -9.43
C ILE A 53 -7.83 6.00 -10.10
N ASP A 54 -6.55 6.32 -10.16
CA ASP A 54 -5.50 5.42 -10.63
C ASP A 54 -5.06 4.47 -9.51
N SER A 55 -4.71 5.05 -8.37
CA SER A 55 -4.16 4.32 -7.24
C SER A 55 -4.52 4.95 -5.90
N VAL A 56 -4.66 4.09 -4.89
CA VAL A 56 -4.89 4.44 -3.50
C VAL A 56 -3.71 3.91 -2.69
N TYR A 57 -3.16 4.76 -1.84
CA TYR A 57 -1.98 4.48 -1.03
C TYR A 57 -2.33 4.45 0.45
N CYS A 58 -1.84 3.45 1.18
CA CYS A 58 -2.02 3.35 2.63
C CYS A 58 -0.78 2.83 3.38
N GLY A 59 -0.87 2.78 4.71
CA GLY A 59 0.16 2.26 5.61
C GLY A 59 -0.45 1.46 6.77
N HIS A 60 -0.35 2.01 7.98
CA HIS A 60 -0.95 1.51 9.23
C HIS A 60 -0.12 0.52 10.06
N ASN A 61 -0.07 -0.77 9.69
CA ASN A 61 0.47 -1.80 10.58
C ASN A 61 1.94 -2.15 10.35
N HIS A 62 2.60 -1.51 9.39
CA HIS A 62 4.02 -1.66 9.12
C HIS A 62 4.46 -3.06 8.65
N LEU A 63 3.50 -3.94 8.33
CA LEU A 63 3.76 -5.33 7.92
C LEU A 63 3.68 -5.53 6.40
N ASN A 64 2.92 -4.71 5.68
CA ASN A 64 2.66 -4.90 4.26
C ASN A 64 3.39 -3.85 3.42
N ASN A 65 3.74 -4.25 2.19
CA ASN A 65 4.22 -3.37 1.12
C ASN A 65 3.68 -3.76 -0.25
N ALA A 66 2.58 -4.53 -0.26
CA ALA A 66 1.98 -5.01 -1.48
C ALA A 66 1.45 -3.86 -2.32
N GLU A 67 1.71 -3.92 -3.62
CA GLU A 67 0.90 -3.29 -4.66
C GLU A 67 -0.04 -4.36 -5.21
N MET A 68 -1.34 -4.08 -5.19
CA MET A 68 -2.39 -5.01 -5.60
C MET A 68 -3.32 -4.33 -6.60
N MET A 69 -3.97 -5.13 -7.43
CA MET A 69 -5.00 -4.66 -8.37
C MET A 69 -6.37 -5.16 -7.95
N TRP A 70 -7.32 -4.26 -7.79
CA TRP A 70 -8.71 -4.60 -7.50
C TRP A 70 -9.67 -3.74 -8.32
N GLU A 71 -10.53 -4.37 -9.10
CA GLU A 71 -11.54 -3.69 -9.93
C GLU A 71 -10.95 -2.55 -10.80
N GLY A 72 -9.73 -2.75 -11.31
CA GLY A 72 -9.02 -1.77 -12.15
C GLY A 72 -8.45 -0.57 -11.39
N ILE A 73 -8.36 -0.61 -10.07
CA ILE A 73 -7.71 0.39 -9.20
C ILE A 73 -6.55 -0.27 -8.47
N ARG A 74 -5.39 0.39 -8.43
CA ARG A 74 -4.25 -0.10 -7.66
C ARG A 74 -4.38 0.26 -6.19
N LEU A 75 -4.24 -0.72 -5.31
CA LEU A 75 -4.25 -0.56 -3.86
C LEU A 75 -2.84 -0.85 -3.34
N ILE A 76 -2.18 0.17 -2.81
CA ILE A 76 -0.72 0.18 -2.63
C ILE A 76 -0.36 0.50 -1.18
N TYR A 77 0.37 -0.41 -0.56
CA TYR A 77 1.02 -0.11 0.71
C TYR A 77 2.32 0.65 0.50
N GLY A 78 2.54 1.66 1.35
CA GLY A 78 3.84 2.26 1.56
C GLY A 78 4.83 1.26 2.18
N MET A 79 5.90 1.79 2.77
CA MET A 79 6.84 1.01 3.57
C MET A 79 7.03 1.67 4.93
N PHE A 80 7.49 0.88 5.89
CA PHE A 80 7.82 1.37 7.21
C PHE A 80 9.28 1.86 7.26
N CYS A 81 9.50 3.08 7.75
CA CYS A 81 10.83 3.68 7.89
C CYS A 81 11.27 3.91 9.35
N GLY A 82 10.41 3.58 10.32
CA GLY A 82 10.66 3.81 11.74
C GLY A 82 11.41 2.67 12.44
N ARG A 83 11.45 2.75 13.78
CA ARG A 83 11.95 1.69 14.66
C ARG A 83 10.78 1.06 15.41
N ASP A 84 10.47 -0.19 15.10
CA ASP A 84 9.48 -1.00 15.78
C ASP A 84 10.00 -2.45 15.83
N GLU A 85 9.70 -3.16 16.92
CA GLU A 85 10.04 -4.57 17.12
C GLU A 85 9.11 -5.50 16.33
N LYS A 86 7.90 -5.04 15.98
CA LYS A 86 6.86 -5.85 15.32
C LYS A 86 7.02 -5.97 13.80
N SER A 87 7.62 -4.98 13.14
CA SER A 87 7.69 -4.92 11.67
C SER A 87 8.81 -5.79 11.05
N GLY A 88 9.67 -6.42 11.88
CA GLY A 88 10.78 -7.24 11.42
C GLY A 88 11.79 -6.46 10.55
N ASP A 89 12.40 -7.16 9.59
CA ASP A 89 13.42 -6.64 8.66
C ASP A 89 12.81 -5.80 7.50
N PHE A 90 11.50 -5.57 7.52
CA PHE A 90 10.78 -4.90 6.46
C PHE A 90 10.85 -3.37 6.62
N ARG A 91 12.00 -2.78 6.24
CA ARG A 91 12.21 -1.34 6.34
C ARG A 91 12.60 -0.74 5.01
N GLY A 92 12.01 0.41 4.68
CA GLY A 92 12.32 1.08 3.43
C GLY A 92 11.36 2.19 3.08
N VAL A 93 11.36 2.55 1.80
CA VAL A 93 10.50 3.57 1.21
C VAL A 93 9.88 3.10 -0.10
N ARG A 94 8.67 3.58 -0.38
CA ARG A 94 8.00 3.47 -1.67
C ARG A 94 8.34 4.70 -2.51
N TYR A 95 8.89 4.50 -3.70
CA TYR A 95 9.03 5.52 -4.71
C TYR A 95 7.74 5.56 -5.53
N ILE A 96 7.26 6.77 -5.82
CA ILE A 96 6.11 7.02 -6.69
C ILE A 96 6.61 7.99 -7.74
N ASP A 97 6.77 7.50 -8.96
CA ASP A 97 7.19 8.30 -10.10
C ASP A 97 5.98 8.60 -10.97
N ILE A 98 5.82 9.89 -11.32
CA ILE A 98 4.74 10.38 -12.17
C ILE A 98 5.39 10.97 -13.42
N ASP A 99 5.12 10.37 -14.56
CA ASP A 99 5.58 10.88 -15.84
C ASP A 99 4.85 12.20 -16.16
N GLY A 100 5.60 13.29 -16.30
CA GLY A 100 5.02 14.62 -16.49
C GLY A 100 4.35 14.85 -17.86
N ALA A 101 4.61 14.00 -18.86
CA ALA A 101 4.05 14.14 -20.20
C ALA A 101 2.77 13.32 -20.37
N THR A 102 2.73 12.13 -19.78
CA THR A 102 1.67 11.13 -19.96
C THR A 102 0.79 10.99 -18.72
N GLY A 103 1.25 11.45 -17.55
CA GLY A 103 0.61 11.20 -16.27
C GLY A 103 0.72 9.76 -15.80
N ALA A 104 1.50 8.90 -16.47
CA ALA A 104 1.69 7.51 -16.07
C ALA A 104 2.36 7.43 -14.69
N VAL A 105 1.80 6.61 -13.82
CA VAL A 105 2.30 6.44 -12.45
C VAL A 105 2.93 5.05 -12.29
N THR A 106 4.18 5.02 -11.88
CA THR A 106 4.92 3.79 -11.54
C THR A 106 5.34 3.82 -10.08
N THR A 107 5.45 2.64 -9.46
CA THR A 107 5.97 2.53 -8.10
C THR A 107 7.09 1.50 -8.01
N ASP A 108 8.00 1.75 -7.09
CA ASP A 108 9.08 0.81 -6.72
C ASP A 108 9.35 0.89 -5.22
N PHE A 109 10.02 -0.09 -4.64
CA PHE A 109 10.42 -0.07 -3.24
C PHE A 109 11.92 -0.21 -3.07
N ARG A 110 12.50 0.54 -2.14
CA ARG A 110 13.88 0.32 -1.67
C ARG A 110 13.91 0.02 -0.20
N TYR A 111 14.58 -1.06 0.13
CA TYR A 111 14.86 -1.43 1.50
C TYR A 111 16.00 -0.60 2.07
N PHE A 112 15.92 -0.31 3.35
CA PHE A 112 17.06 0.12 4.15
C PHE A 112 17.78 -1.14 4.65
N TYR A 113 19.04 -1.31 4.25
CA TYR A 113 19.80 -2.53 4.51
C TYR A 113 20.34 -2.65 5.95
N GLU A 114 20.24 -1.62 6.78
CA GLU A 114 20.98 -1.56 8.05
C GLU A 114 20.06 -1.34 9.24
N PHE A 115 19.58 -2.45 9.82
CA PHE A 115 19.58 -2.63 11.27
C PHE A 115 19.77 -4.12 11.52
N LYS A 116 21.00 -4.56 11.79
CA LYS A 116 21.20 -5.93 12.24
C LYS A 116 20.60 -6.05 13.63
N LYS A 117 19.84 -7.11 13.85
CA LYS A 117 19.37 -7.49 15.18
C LYS A 117 20.60 -7.69 16.08
N GLY A 118 20.94 -6.69 16.90
CA GLY A 118 22.16 -6.67 17.71
C GLY A 118 22.81 -5.29 17.89
N ASP A 119 22.45 -4.27 17.11
CA ASP A 119 23.11 -2.95 17.16
C ASP A 119 22.66 -2.03 18.32
N ASN A 120 22.00 -2.59 19.35
CA ASN A 120 21.67 -1.86 20.57
C ASN A 120 22.59 -2.34 21.70
N GLN A 121 23.63 -1.55 21.97
CA GLN A 121 24.10 -1.35 23.34
C GLN A 121 22.99 -0.68 24.17
#